data_AF-A0A9X9A4C3-F1
#
_entry.id   AF-A0A9X9A4C3-F1
#
_cell.length_a   1.000
_cell.length_b   1.000
_cell.length_c   1.000
_cell.angle_alpha   90.00
_cell.angle_beta   90.00
_cell.angle_gamma   90.00
#
_symmetry.space_group_name_H-M   'P 1'
#
loop_
_entity.id
_entity.type
_entity.pdbx_description
1 polymer ?
#
loop_
_entity_poly.entity_id
_entity_poly.type
_entity_poly.pdbx_seq_one_letter_code
_entity_poly.pdbx_strand_id
1 'polypeptide(L)'
;MLPSFRYLSIYRGGNMKRNLVLGGIFLFGLGVFLYPTISNWLATRAHYSEISSYDKKIKALQKKEVERREKEAAEYNKQVHTSTKTFTDPFSEKKSNHQAYADALNLGDVMGYIEISKINIKLPIYQGTSEEVLSRGIG
;
A
#
# COMPACT_ATOMS: atom_id res chain seq x y z
N MET A 1 44.76 15.62 -68.70
CA MET A 1 45.30 14.87 -67.56
C MET A 1 44.98 15.68 -66.30
N LEU A 2 43.89 15.36 -65.61
CA LEU A 2 43.40 16.07 -64.41
C LEU A 2 43.47 15.09 -63.23
N PRO A 3 44.01 15.47 -62.06
CA PRO A 3 44.06 14.56 -60.92
C PRO A 3 42.70 14.51 -60.21
N SER A 4 42.34 13.29 -59.84
CA SER A 4 41.12 12.82 -59.19
C SER A 4 40.88 13.40 -57.79
N PHE A 5 39.64 13.78 -57.53
CA PHE A 5 39.09 14.04 -56.19
C PHE A 5 39.23 12.80 -55.28
N ARG A 6 39.91 12.94 -54.13
CA ARG A 6 39.85 11.97 -53.03
C ARG A 6 38.78 12.40 -52.02
N TYR A 7 37.70 11.64 -51.96
CA TYR A 7 36.84 11.57 -50.78
C TYR A 7 37.55 10.77 -49.69
N LEU A 8 37.53 11.24 -48.44
CA LEU A 8 37.68 10.36 -47.28
C LEU A 8 36.78 10.83 -46.14
N SER A 9 35.74 10.03 -45.88
CA SER A 9 34.84 10.16 -44.76
C SER A 9 35.58 9.91 -43.45
N ILE A 10 35.58 10.88 -42.55
CA ILE A 10 35.99 10.68 -41.17
C ILE A 10 34.86 11.21 -40.29
N TYR A 11 33.83 10.41 -39.99
CA TYR A 11 32.92 10.63 -38.85
C TYR A 11 31.97 9.44 -38.69
N ARG A 12 32.24 8.48 -37.78
CA ARG A 12 31.16 7.69 -37.12
C ARG A 12 31.57 6.74 -35.96
N GLY A 13 32.66 6.98 -35.23
CA GLY A 13 33.09 6.05 -34.15
C GLY A 13 32.63 6.41 -32.72
N GLY A 14 32.56 7.70 -32.37
CA GLY A 14 32.41 8.15 -30.98
C GLY A 14 30.99 8.33 -30.44
N ASN A 15 30.00 8.50 -31.32
CA ASN A 15 28.64 8.86 -30.92
C ASN A 15 27.80 7.68 -30.38
N MET A 16 28.11 6.45 -30.78
CA MET A 16 27.28 5.28 -30.45
C MET A 16 27.40 4.87 -28.98
N LYS A 17 28.62 4.88 -28.43
CA LYS A 17 28.87 4.59 -27.00
C LYS A 17 28.27 5.67 -26.10
N ARG A 18 28.40 6.95 -26.47
CA ARG A 18 27.80 8.07 -25.75
C ARG A 18 26.26 7.98 -25.74
N ASN A 19 25.65 7.66 -26.88
CA ASN A 19 24.20 7.50 -26.97
C ASN A 19 23.70 6.30 -26.16
N LEU A 20 24.47 5.21 -26.07
CA LEU A 20 24.16 4.07 -25.20
C LEU A 20 24.21 4.45 -23.71
N VAL A 21 25.24 5.17 -23.27
CA VAL A 21 25.34 5.65 -21.88
C VAL A 21 24.21 6.61 -21.54
N LEU A 22 23.91 7.57 -22.44
CA LEU A 22 22.80 8.50 -22.26
C LEU A 22 21.45 7.78 -22.23
N GLY A 23 21.25 6.78 -23.09
CA GLY A 23 20.06 5.94 -23.09
C GLY A 23 19.90 5.15 -21.78
N GLY A 24 20.99 4.60 -21.25
CA GLY A 24 20.98 3.89 -19.97
C GLY A 24 20.59 4.78 -18.79
N ILE A 25 21.18 6.00 -18.72
CA ILE A 25 20.84 6.99 -17.68
C ILE A 25 19.37 7.43 -17.82
N PHE A 26 18.90 7.63 -19.04
CA PHE A 26 17.50 7.99 -19.31
C PHE A 26 16.54 6.88 -18.85
N LEU A 27 16.82 5.61 -19.18
CA LEU A 27 15.98 4.49 -18.75
C LEU A 27 15.98 4.32 -17.22
N PHE A 28 17.13 4.53 -16.58
CA PHE A 28 17.21 4.51 -15.12
C PHE A 28 16.37 5.63 -14.50
N GLY A 29 16.51 6.86 -14.98
CA GLY A 29 15.72 8.00 -14.55
C GLY A 29 14.22 7.81 -14.79
N LEU A 30 13.86 7.24 -15.94
CA LEU A 30 12.48 6.89 -16.27
C LEU A 30 11.92 5.81 -15.34
N GLY A 31 12.73 4.81 -14.98
CA GLY A 31 12.37 3.78 -14.01
C GLY A 31 12.08 4.36 -12.62
N VAL A 32 12.96 5.25 -12.12
CA VAL A 32 12.75 5.95 -10.85
C VAL A 32 11.51 6.85 -10.91
N PHE A 33 11.30 7.56 -12.03
CA PHE A 33 10.14 8.44 -12.23
C PHE A 33 8.82 7.66 -12.26
N LEU A 34 8.80 6.49 -12.90
CA LEU A 34 7.59 5.66 -13.02
C LEU A 34 7.35 4.77 -11.79
N TYR A 35 8.36 4.53 -10.95
CA TYR A 35 8.26 3.66 -9.78
C TYR A 35 7.06 3.98 -8.88
N PRO A 36 6.81 5.26 -8.47
CA PRO A 36 5.66 5.59 -7.62
C PRO A 36 4.32 5.22 -8.28
N THR A 37 4.17 5.43 -9.58
CA THR A 37 2.92 5.18 -10.30
C THR A 37 2.62 3.69 -10.39
N ILE A 38 3.62 2.89 -10.79
CA ILE A 38 3.47 1.44 -10.95
C ILE A 38 3.29 0.78 -9.58
N SER A 39 4.08 1.19 -8.59
CA SER A 39 4.01 0.68 -7.22
C SER A 39 2.63 0.94 -6.61
N ASN A 40 2.13 2.19 -6.70
CA ASN A 40 0.79 2.52 -6.21
C ASN A 40 -0.29 1.71 -6.92
N TRP A 41 -0.20 1.51 -8.24
CA TRP A 41 -1.19 0.71 -8.97
C TRP A 41 -1.21 -0.75 -8.52
N LEU A 42 -0.04 -1.37 -8.33
CA LEU A 42 0.07 -2.74 -7.82
C LEU A 42 -0.45 -2.86 -6.39
N ALA A 43 -0.05 -1.95 -5.49
CA ALA A 43 -0.51 -1.93 -4.10
C ALA A 43 -2.04 -1.78 -4.01
N THR A 44 -2.60 -0.84 -4.77
CA THR A 44 -4.06 -0.62 -4.84
C THR A 44 -4.77 -1.91 -5.25
N ARG A 45 -4.26 -2.64 -6.26
CA ARG A 45 -4.85 -3.90 -6.72
C ARG A 45 -4.79 -5.01 -5.66
N ALA A 46 -3.68 -5.12 -4.93
CA ALA A 46 -3.55 -6.08 -3.83
C ALA A 46 -4.57 -5.79 -2.72
N HIS A 47 -4.73 -4.52 -2.33
CA HIS A 47 -5.71 -4.10 -1.32
C HIS A 47 -7.17 -4.32 -1.78
N TYR A 48 -7.47 -4.17 -3.07
CA TYR A 48 -8.81 -4.42 -3.60
C TYR A 48 -9.32 -5.85 -3.35
N SER A 49 -8.43 -6.85 -3.35
CA SER A 49 -8.81 -8.24 -3.08
C SER A 49 -9.33 -8.41 -1.65
N GLU A 50 -8.61 -7.83 -0.68
CA GLU A 50 -8.98 -7.89 0.73
C GLU A 50 -10.29 -7.15 1.02
N ILE A 51 -10.45 -5.97 0.43
CA ILE A 51 -11.68 -5.16 0.52
C ILE A 51 -12.87 -5.92 -0.10
N SER A 52 -12.68 -6.53 -1.27
CA SER A 52 -13.72 -7.30 -1.94
C SER A 52 -14.15 -8.52 -1.11
N SER A 53 -13.19 -9.17 -0.45
CA SER A 53 -13.45 -10.28 0.47
C SER A 53 -14.31 -9.83 1.66
N TYR A 54 -13.96 -8.69 2.26
CA TYR A 54 -14.74 -8.10 3.35
C TYR A 54 -16.19 -7.78 2.93
N ASP A 55 -16.38 -7.08 1.80
CA ASP A 55 -17.71 -6.72 1.28
C ASP A 55 -18.58 -7.96 1.02
N LYS A 56 -17.98 -9.05 0.49
CA LYS A 56 -18.68 -10.32 0.27
C LYS A 56 -19.11 -10.97 1.59
N LYS A 57 -18.23 -10.98 2.59
CA LYS A 57 -18.52 -11.58 3.89
C LYS A 57 -19.63 -10.83 4.61
N ILE A 58 -19.58 -9.50 4.67
CA ILE A 58 -20.65 -8.68 5.26
C ILE A 58 -21.99 -8.93 4.56
N LYS A 59 -22.02 -8.95 3.22
CA LYS A 59 -23.25 -9.22 2.45
C LYS A 59 -23.81 -10.63 2.67
N ALA A 60 -22.95 -11.59 3.03
CA ALA A 60 -23.36 -12.96 3.31
C ALA A 60 -23.86 -13.17 4.76
N LEU A 61 -23.63 -12.22 5.67
CA LEU A 61 -24.09 -12.32 7.05
C LEU A 61 -25.60 -12.10 7.14
N GLN A 62 -26.25 -12.86 8.02
CA GLN A 62 -27.64 -12.62 8.37
C GLN A 62 -27.76 -11.30 9.16
N LYS A 63 -28.84 -10.55 8.92
CA LYS A 63 -29.10 -9.27 9.59
C LYS A 63 -28.98 -9.35 11.12
N LYS A 64 -29.50 -10.43 11.73
CA LYS A 64 -29.42 -10.69 13.17
C LYS A 64 -27.98 -10.82 13.68
N GLU A 65 -27.10 -11.39 12.88
CA GLU A 65 -25.69 -11.55 13.23
C GLU A 65 -24.93 -10.22 13.12
N VAL A 66 -25.27 -9.38 12.14
CA VAL A 66 -24.75 -8.01 12.05
C VAL A 66 -25.15 -7.20 13.28
N GLU A 67 -26.44 -7.19 13.64
CA GLU A 67 -26.95 -6.49 14.82
C GLU A 67 -26.29 -6.98 16.13
N ARG A 68 -26.05 -8.29 16.26
CA ARG A 68 -25.33 -8.86 17.42
C ARG A 68 -23.92 -8.30 17.52
N ARG A 69 -23.16 -8.29 16.41
CA ARG A 69 -21.78 -7.81 16.38
C ARG A 69 -21.68 -6.30 16.60
N GLU A 70 -22.62 -5.52 16.07
CA GLU A 70 -22.70 -4.07 16.35
C GLU A 70 -22.91 -3.81 17.84
N LYS A 71 -23.78 -4.59 18.50
CA LYS A 71 -24.00 -4.48 19.93
C LYS A 71 -22.75 -4.82 20.75
N GLU A 72 -22.07 -5.91 20.41
CA GLU A 72 -20.82 -6.31 21.07
C GLU A 72 -19.71 -5.26 20.91
N ALA A 73 -19.57 -4.68 19.72
CA ALA A 73 -18.64 -3.59 19.45
C ALA A 73 -18.98 -2.35 20.29
N ALA A 74 -20.26 -1.98 20.39
CA ALA A 74 -20.71 -0.84 21.18
C ALA A 74 -20.47 -1.05 22.69
N GLU A 75 -20.70 -2.26 23.21
CA GLU A 75 -20.44 -2.61 24.60
C GLU A 75 -18.95 -2.54 24.93
N TYR A 76 -18.10 -3.06 24.05
CA TYR A 76 -16.66 -2.92 24.24
C TYR A 76 -16.18 -1.47 24.22
N ASN A 77 -16.66 -0.66 23.27
CA ASN A 77 -16.27 0.75 23.19
C ASN A 77 -16.59 1.50 24.49
N LYS A 78 -17.69 1.16 25.15
CA LYS A 78 -18.02 1.69 26.49
C LYS A 78 -16.99 1.27 27.54
N GLN A 79 -16.58 0.00 27.55
CA GLN A 79 -15.56 -0.50 28.49
C GLN A 79 -14.22 0.20 28.28
N VAL A 80 -13.80 0.41 27.03
CA VAL A 80 -12.55 1.13 26.73
C VAL A 80 -12.60 2.57 27.20
N HIS A 81 -13.71 3.26 26.97
CA HIS A 81 -13.89 4.64 27.43
C HIS A 81 -13.74 4.78 28.95
N THR A 82 -14.10 3.74 29.71
CA THR A 82 -13.96 3.72 31.17
C THR A 82 -12.62 3.17 31.65
N SER A 83 -11.81 2.59 30.76
CA SER A 83 -10.54 1.96 31.13
C SER A 83 -9.39 2.96 31.13
N THR A 84 -8.52 2.90 32.15
CA THR A 84 -7.26 3.65 32.21
C THR A 84 -6.20 2.99 31.32
N LYS A 85 -6.53 2.65 30.07
CA LYS A 85 -5.58 2.05 29.13
C LYS A 85 -4.65 3.15 28.62
N THR A 86 -3.35 2.97 28.85
CA THR A 86 -2.31 3.83 28.29
C THR A 86 -2.08 3.46 26.84
N PHE A 87 -2.40 4.38 25.91
CA PHE A 87 -2.05 4.20 24.51
C PHE A 87 -0.54 4.33 24.34
N THR A 88 0.09 3.38 23.66
CA THR A 88 1.51 3.43 23.35
C THR A 88 1.69 3.92 21.93
N ASP A 89 2.68 4.78 21.70
CA ASP A 89 3.08 5.17 20.35
C ASP A 89 3.52 3.91 19.55
N PRO A 90 2.84 3.61 18.43
CA PRO A 90 3.18 2.49 17.55
C PRO A 90 4.61 2.48 17.04
N PHE A 91 5.26 3.65 16.98
CA PHE A 91 6.64 3.80 16.49
C PHE A 91 7.67 3.85 17.62
N SER A 92 7.25 3.72 18.88
CA SER A 92 8.20 3.71 20.01
C SER A 92 8.93 2.36 20.13
N GLU A 93 10.20 2.41 20.55
CA GLU A 93 10.99 1.18 20.76
C GLU A 93 10.46 0.28 21.88
N LYS A 94 9.63 0.85 22.78
CA LYS A 94 8.92 0.08 23.80
C LYS A 94 7.76 -0.65 23.14
N LYS A 95 8.02 -1.88 22.68
CA LYS A 95 6.97 -2.80 22.23
C LYS A 95 5.97 -3.00 23.36
N SER A 96 4.80 -2.38 23.22
CA SER A 96 3.68 -2.68 24.10
C SER A 96 3.08 -4.01 23.68
N ASN A 97 2.99 -4.95 24.62
CA ASN A 97 2.18 -6.16 24.46
C ASN A 97 0.70 -5.78 24.60
N HIS A 98 0.19 -4.97 23.67
CA HIS A 98 -1.26 -4.85 23.53
C HIS A 98 -1.74 -6.14 22.89
N GLN A 99 -2.29 -7.03 23.72
CA GLN A 99 -3.07 -8.16 23.24
C GLN A 99 -4.12 -7.64 22.28
N ALA A 100 -4.14 -8.22 21.08
CA ALA A 100 -5.04 -7.88 20.01
C ALA A 100 -6.47 -7.78 20.54
N TYR A 101 -7.15 -6.72 20.11
CA TYR A 101 -8.54 -6.46 20.41
C TYR A 101 -9.45 -7.59 19.83
N ALA A 102 -10.73 -7.52 20.16
CA ALA A 102 -11.69 -8.60 20.27
C ALA A 102 -12.05 -9.31 18.96
N ASP A 103 -12.19 -10.64 19.10
CA ASP A 103 -12.82 -11.56 18.16
C ASP A 103 -14.22 -11.15 17.68
N ALA A 104 -14.91 -10.25 18.40
CA ALA A 104 -16.27 -9.80 18.10
C ALA A 104 -16.41 -9.16 16.69
N LEU A 105 -15.38 -8.43 16.25
CA LEU A 105 -15.34 -7.79 14.91
C LEU A 105 -14.57 -8.62 13.87
N ASN A 106 -14.11 -9.82 14.23
CA ASN A 106 -13.31 -10.64 13.34
C ASN A 106 -14.22 -11.33 12.30
N LEU A 107 -14.23 -10.78 11.10
CA LEU A 107 -14.78 -11.42 9.89
C LEU A 107 -13.65 -11.98 9.01
N GLY A 108 -12.41 -11.99 9.52
CA GLY A 108 -11.14 -12.19 8.82
C GLY A 108 -10.13 -11.14 9.30
N ASP A 109 -8.94 -11.13 8.70
CA ASP A 109 -7.85 -10.19 9.07
C ASP A 109 -8.25 -8.70 8.98
N VAL A 110 -9.23 -8.35 8.14
CA VAL A 110 -9.66 -6.97 7.88
C VAL A 110 -10.92 -6.62 8.67
N MET A 111 -10.85 -5.54 9.45
CA MET A 111 -11.98 -4.97 10.19
C MET A 111 -12.89 -4.11 9.30
N GLY A 112 -12.31 -3.48 8.27
CA GLY A 112 -13.01 -2.61 7.33
C GLY A 112 -12.02 -1.92 6.39
N TYR A 113 -12.41 -0.81 5.77
CA TYR A 113 -11.53 0.00 4.94
C TYR A 113 -11.86 1.49 5.06
N ILE A 114 -10.85 2.33 4.83
CA ILE A 114 -11.04 3.78 4.67
C ILE A 114 -10.93 4.15 3.20
N GLU A 115 -11.78 5.09 2.77
CA GLU A 115 -11.69 5.72 1.47
C GLU A 115 -11.47 7.22 1.65
N ILE A 116 -10.38 7.75 1.08
CA ILE A 116 -10.06 9.18 1.12
C ILE A 116 -10.02 9.69 -0.31
N SER A 117 -11.16 10.14 -0.81
CA SER A 117 -11.34 10.52 -2.23
C SER A 117 -10.41 11.64 -2.67
N LYS A 118 -10.03 12.58 -1.78
CA LYS A 118 -9.14 13.71 -2.10
C LYS A 118 -7.73 13.30 -2.56
N ILE A 119 -7.26 12.13 -2.12
CA ILE A 119 -5.96 11.58 -2.51
C ILE A 119 -6.11 10.23 -3.24
N ASN A 120 -7.35 9.87 -3.60
CA ASN A 120 -7.70 8.66 -4.34
C ASN A 120 -7.12 7.37 -3.73
N ILE A 121 -7.22 7.22 -2.40
CA ILE A 121 -6.78 6.00 -1.71
C ILE A 121 -7.97 5.23 -1.13
N LYS A 122 -7.85 3.91 -1.16
CA LYS A 122 -8.74 2.96 -0.49
C LYS A 122 -7.88 1.92 0.21
N LEU A 123 -7.83 1.94 1.54
CA LEU A 123 -6.92 1.11 2.33
C LEU A 123 -7.66 0.25 3.35
N PRO A 124 -7.30 -1.05 3.49
CA PRO A 124 -7.86 -1.92 4.51
C PRO A 124 -7.38 -1.52 5.91
N ILE A 125 -8.26 -1.69 6.89
CA ILE A 125 -8.01 -1.51 8.32
C ILE A 125 -7.88 -2.90 8.93
N TYR A 126 -6.71 -3.18 9.47
CA TYR A 126 -6.37 -4.38 10.21
C TYR A 126 -6.37 -4.10 11.71
N GLN A 127 -6.14 -5.13 12.51
CA GLN A 127 -6.14 -4.99 13.95
C GLN A 127 -4.76 -4.70 14.52
N GLY A 128 -4.66 -3.60 15.25
CA GLY A 128 -3.48 -3.24 16.03
C GLY A 128 -2.37 -2.65 15.16
N THR A 129 -1.33 -2.17 15.80
CA THR A 129 -0.34 -1.31 15.14
C THR A 129 1.05 -1.94 15.12
N SER A 130 1.13 -3.25 14.90
CA SER A 130 2.41 -3.95 14.76
C SER A 130 3.08 -3.59 13.43
N GLU A 131 4.40 -3.75 13.36
CA GLU A 131 5.15 -3.50 12.12
C GLU A 131 4.64 -4.35 10.95
N GLU A 132 4.27 -5.60 11.21
CA GLU A 132 3.63 -6.47 10.22
C GLU A 132 2.33 -5.86 9.71
N VAL A 133 1.45 -5.39 10.59
CA VAL A 133 0.18 -4.78 10.20
C VAL A 133 0.39 -3.52 9.37
N LEU A 134 1.26 -2.62 9.83
CA LEU A 134 1.55 -1.35 9.15
C LEU A 134 2.24 -1.55 7.78
N SER A 135 2.91 -2.70 7.56
CA SER A 135 3.45 -3.06 6.26
C SER A 135 2.37 -3.49 5.25
N ARG A 136 1.20 -3.94 5.73
CA ARG A 136 0.08 -4.42 4.89
C ARG A 136 -0.99 -3.35 4.66
N GLY A 137 -1.12 -2.35 5.54
CA GLY A 137 -2.15 -1.32 5.45
C GLY A 137 -2.28 -0.48 6.71
N ILE A 138 -3.52 -0.14 7.08
CA ILE A 138 -3.82 0.65 8.28
C ILE A 138 -4.02 -0.30 9.46
N GLY A 139 -3.51 0.07 10.64
CA GLY A 139 -3.68 -0.65 11.90
C GLY A 139 -4.35 0.19 12.99
#